data_AF-A0A0V1CAF8-F1
#
_entry.id   AF-A0A0V1CAF8-F1
#
_cell.length_a   1.000
_cell.length_b   1.000
_cell.length_c   1.000
_cell.angle_alpha   90.00
_cell.angle_beta   90.00
_cell.angle_gamma   90.00
#
_symmetry.space_group_name_H-M   'P 1'
#
loop_
_entity.id
_entity.type
_entity.pdbx_description
1 polymer ?
#
loop_
_entity_poly.entity_id
_entity_poly.type
_entity_poly.pdbx_seq_one_letter_code
_entity_poly.pdbx_strand_id
1 'polypeptide(L)'
;MQLLLCTDETTELATSVMFNLTTQVCGNGGCVTWVRKAPLEALPLVPSWDPRPTVAVLRRIEFVYLDGRAELVRFLNAMHSLGDVVDCLVIDGLQAYCDKHQRASFAGLLATADDLANWIGDRRPAGRCPVVSPPPVIVSCSLPESQHPALRTVAAIYTDHLIELKRIHNDNVEIHRNGKPCCSITVDSDKRIFQIQQAPTTTAHQFSHPINDPSTN
;
A
#
# COMPACT_ATOMS: atom_id res chain seq x y z
N MET A 1 -7.09 -5.35 5.02
CA MET A 1 -6.07 -5.25 3.94
C MET A 1 -5.90 -3.79 3.48
N GLN A 2 -4.76 -3.39 2.87
CA GLN A 2 -4.62 -2.14 2.08
C GLN A 2 -4.31 -2.43 0.62
N LEU A 3 -4.94 -1.68 -0.28
CA LEU A 3 -4.77 -1.81 -1.72
C LEU A 3 -4.19 -0.51 -2.31
N LEU A 4 -3.07 -0.63 -3.00
CA LEU A 4 -2.50 0.41 -3.86
C LEU A 4 -2.94 0.16 -5.30
N LEU A 5 -3.73 1.06 -5.86
CA LEU A 5 -4.10 1.08 -7.26
C LEU A 5 -3.21 2.07 -8.02
N CYS A 6 -2.64 1.60 -9.12
CA CYS A 6 -1.61 2.30 -9.86
C CYS A 6 -1.93 2.23 -11.35
N THR A 7 -1.23 3.04 -12.13
CA THR A 7 -1.17 2.94 -13.58
C THR A 7 0.17 2.39 -14.00
N ASP A 8 0.30 2.02 -15.27
CA ASP A 8 1.58 1.54 -15.81
C ASP A 8 2.70 2.58 -15.63
N GLU A 9 2.34 3.86 -15.66
CA GLU A 9 3.27 4.98 -15.41
C GLU A 9 3.68 5.13 -13.94
N THR A 10 2.87 4.65 -12.99
CA THR A 10 3.12 4.79 -11.54
C THR A 10 3.55 3.48 -10.87
N THR A 11 3.79 2.42 -11.64
CA THR A 11 4.16 1.09 -11.12
C THR A 11 5.46 1.12 -10.31
N GLU A 12 6.53 1.72 -10.86
CA GLU A 12 7.83 1.81 -10.16
C GLU A 12 7.71 2.61 -8.84
N LEU A 13 6.89 3.66 -8.84
CA LEU A 13 6.62 4.45 -7.65
C LEU A 13 5.84 3.63 -6.61
N ALA A 14 4.85 2.85 -7.04
CA ALA A 14 4.09 1.96 -6.16
C ALA A 14 4.99 0.93 -5.46
N THR A 15 5.88 0.28 -6.22
CA THR A 15 6.90 -0.62 -5.67
C THR A 15 7.78 0.11 -4.65
N SER A 16 8.16 1.36 -4.93
CA SER A 16 8.94 2.20 -4.01
C SER A 16 8.17 2.55 -2.74
N VAL A 17 6.89 2.91 -2.83
CA VAL A 17 6.03 3.16 -1.67
C VAL A 17 5.92 1.91 -0.80
N MET A 18 5.64 0.74 -1.40
CA MET A 18 5.59 -0.52 -0.67
C MET A 18 6.94 -0.89 -0.06
N PHE A 19 8.04 -0.57 -0.73
CA PHE A 19 9.39 -0.80 -0.21
C PHE A 19 9.65 0.01 1.06
N ASN A 20 9.29 1.28 1.05
CA ASN A 20 9.42 2.14 2.22
C ASN A 20 8.54 1.69 3.38
N LEU A 21 7.32 1.22 3.11
CA LEU A 21 6.47 0.64 4.15
C LEU A 21 7.09 -0.65 4.73
N THR A 22 7.64 -1.48 3.87
CA THR A 22 8.30 -2.74 4.26
C THR A 22 9.53 -2.50 5.13
N THR A 23 10.38 -1.53 4.77
CA THR A 23 11.57 -1.19 5.56
C THR A 23 11.21 -0.61 6.91
N GLN A 24 10.10 0.13 7.05
CA GLN A 24 9.58 0.59 8.34
C GLN A 24 9.12 -0.58 9.23
N VAL A 25 8.41 -1.58 8.68
CA VAL A 25 8.05 -2.80 9.43
C VAL A 25 9.30 -3.50 9.95
N CYS A 26 10.28 -3.71 9.07
CA CYS A 26 11.51 -4.40 9.39
C CYS A 26 12.39 -3.63 10.37
N GLY A 27 12.44 -2.29 10.27
CA GLY A 27 13.14 -1.41 11.19
C GLY A 27 12.58 -1.48 12.62
N ASN A 28 11.29 -1.77 12.76
CA ASN A 28 10.62 -2.00 14.04
C ASN A 28 10.76 -3.46 14.53
N GLY A 29 11.60 -4.27 13.90
CA GLY A 29 11.87 -5.64 14.30
C GLY A 29 10.92 -6.71 13.76
N GLY A 30 9.96 -6.33 12.91
CA GLY A 30 9.10 -7.26 12.19
C GLY A 30 9.80 -7.93 11.00
N CYS A 31 9.13 -8.89 10.40
CA CYS A 31 9.51 -9.56 9.16
C CYS A 31 8.43 -9.38 8.08
N VAL A 32 8.86 -9.22 6.83
CA VAL A 32 7.94 -9.04 5.70
C VAL A 32 8.20 -10.09 4.64
N THR A 33 7.13 -10.74 4.19
CA THR A 33 7.17 -11.60 3.01
C THR A 33 6.64 -10.82 1.82
N TRP A 34 7.46 -10.68 0.78
CA TRP A 34 7.17 -9.92 -0.42
C TRP A 34 7.00 -10.84 -1.62
N VAL A 35 5.75 -11.04 -2.01
CA VAL A 35 5.35 -11.85 -3.16
C VAL A 35 5.32 -11.01 -4.42
N ARG A 36 5.98 -11.47 -5.47
CA ARG A 36 5.96 -10.82 -6.80
C ARG A 36 6.30 -11.80 -7.91
N LYS A 37 6.00 -11.45 -9.16
CA LYS A 37 6.21 -12.37 -10.29
C LYS A 37 7.67 -12.51 -10.72
N ALA A 38 8.45 -11.44 -10.58
CA ALA A 38 9.84 -11.38 -11.05
C ALA A 38 10.74 -10.65 -10.04
N PRO A 39 12.08 -10.82 -10.09
CA PRO A 39 13.03 -10.06 -9.28
C PRO A 39 12.99 -8.55 -9.53
N LEU A 40 13.48 -7.76 -8.57
CA LEU A 40 13.56 -6.30 -8.73
C LEU A 40 14.76 -6.01 -9.62
N GLU A 41 14.55 -5.27 -10.70
CA GLU A 41 15.65 -4.89 -11.61
C GLU A 41 16.59 -3.85 -10.98
N ALA A 42 16.05 -3.03 -10.07
CA ALA A 42 16.78 -2.03 -9.32
C ALA A 42 16.23 -1.92 -7.90
N LEU A 43 17.05 -1.37 -6.99
CA LEU A 43 16.59 -1.04 -5.65
C LEU A 43 15.49 0.03 -5.74
N PRO A 44 14.33 -0.15 -5.08
CA PRO A 44 13.25 0.83 -5.13
C PRO A 44 13.68 2.17 -4.52
N LEU A 45 12.96 3.22 -4.91
CA LEU A 45 13.29 4.58 -4.55
C LEU A 45 13.03 4.80 -3.06
N VAL A 46 13.97 5.46 -2.40
CA VAL A 46 13.91 5.81 -0.98
C VAL A 46 13.79 7.35 -0.89
N PRO A 47 12.96 7.91 0.01
CA PRO A 47 12.88 9.36 0.20
C PRO A 47 14.25 9.94 0.51
N SER A 48 14.55 11.12 -0.05
CA SER A 48 15.88 11.74 0.08
C SER A 48 16.26 12.09 1.52
N TRP A 49 15.27 12.29 2.39
CA TRP A 49 15.45 12.61 3.81
C TRP A 49 15.53 11.38 4.73
N ASP A 50 15.19 10.19 4.23
CA ASP A 50 15.21 8.97 5.04
C ASP A 50 16.59 8.30 4.94
N PRO A 51 17.16 7.80 6.07
CA PRO A 51 18.37 7.01 6.00
C PRO A 51 18.12 5.74 5.20
N ARG A 52 19.07 5.37 4.33
CA ARG A 52 18.97 4.13 3.57
C ARG A 52 18.82 2.94 4.52
N PRO A 53 17.98 1.94 4.17
CA PRO A 53 17.78 0.77 5.00
C PRO A 53 19.12 0.03 5.20
N THR A 54 19.39 -0.37 6.44
CA THR A 54 20.59 -1.13 6.77
C THR A 54 20.46 -2.58 6.28
N VAL A 55 21.59 -3.29 6.14
CA VAL A 55 21.59 -4.71 5.78
C VAL A 55 20.76 -5.55 6.77
N ALA A 56 20.76 -5.20 8.05
CA ALA A 56 19.96 -5.88 9.07
C ALA A 56 18.45 -5.73 8.84
N VAL A 57 18.00 -4.57 8.36
CA VAL A 57 16.60 -4.33 7.95
C VAL A 57 16.28 -5.13 6.70
N LEU A 58 17.14 -5.07 5.69
CA LEU A 58 16.90 -5.78 4.41
C LEU A 58 16.83 -7.30 4.57
N ARG A 59 17.61 -7.88 5.50
CA ARG A 59 17.58 -9.33 5.80
C ARG A 59 16.25 -9.82 6.39
N ARG A 60 15.37 -8.93 6.83
CA ARG A 60 14.03 -9.25 7.36
C ARG A 60 12.96 -9.25 6.28
N ILE A 61 13.33 -8.95 5.04
CA ILE A 61 12.47 -8.99 3.87
C ILE A 61 12.74 -10.29 3.13
N GLU A 62 11.78 -11.19 3.13
CA GLU A 62 11.80 -12.42 2.35
C GLU A 62 11.12 -12.17 1.00
N PHE A 63 11.83 -12.36 -0.10
CA PHE A 63 11.24 -12.28 -1.44
C PHE A 63 10.79 -13.66 -1.91
N VAL A 64 9.53 -13.74 -2.36
CA VAL A 64 8.92 -14.95 -2.92
C VAL A 64 8.50 -14.65 -4.36
N TYR A 65 9.03 -15.43 -5.29
CA TYR A 65 8.75 -15.27 -6.72
C TYR A 65 7.80 -16.36 -7.21
N LEU A 66 6.61 -15.96 -7.71
CA LEU A 66 5.56 -16.89 -8.14
C LEU A 66 5.20 -16.61 -9.61
N ASP A 67 5.19 -17.64 -10.45
CA ASP A 67 5.09 -17.48 -11.91
C ASP A 67 3.65 -17.16 -12.37
N GLY A 68 2.66 -17.62 -11.62
CA GLY A 68 1.28 -17.52 -12.03
C GLY A 68 0.25 -17.74 -10.93
N ARG A 69 -1.01 -17.60 -11.31
CA ARG A 69 -2.17 -17.61 -10.40
C ARG A 69 -2.23 -18.86 -9.51
N ALA A 70 -1.98 -20.03 -10.08
CA ALA A 70 -2.06 -21.29 -9.34
C ALA A 70 -1.04 -21.34 -8.20
N GLU A 71 0.16 -20.82 -8.41
CA GLU A 71 1.19 -20.76 -7.37
C GLU A 71 0.86 -19.73 -6.31
N LEU A 72 0.37 -18.54 -6.70
CA LEU A 72 -0.12 -17.53 -5.75
C LEU A 72 -1.20 -18.12 -4.85
N VAL A 73 -2.24 -18.73 -5.41
CA VAL A 73 -3.33 -19.31 -4.62
C VAL A 73 -2.83 -20.41 -3.69
N ARG A 74 -1.94 -21.30 -4.16
CA ARG A 74 -1.34 -22.34 -3.31
C ARG A 74 -0.53 -21.73 -2.17
N PHE A 75 0.26 -20.71 -2.45
CA PHE A 75 1.08 -20.01 -1.46
C PHE A 75 0.21 -19.36 -0.37
N LEU A 76 -0.81 -18.58 -0.77
CA LEU A 76 -1.72 -17.94 0.19
C LEU A 76 -2.46 -18.97 1.06
N ASN A 77 -2.93 -20.06 0.47
CA ASN A 77 -3.57 -21.16 1.22
C ASN A 77 -2.60 -21.89 2.16
N ALA A 78 -1.32 -22.02 1.77
CA ALA A 78 -0.30 -22.63 2.61
C ALA A 78 -0.03 -21.77 3.85
N MET A 79 0.00 -20.44 3.71
CA MET A 79 0.15 -19.54 4.86
C MET A 79 -0.96 -19.72 5.90
N HIS A 80 -2.21 -19.89 5.46
CA HIS A 80 -3.31 -20.27 6.36
C HIS A 80 -3.09 -21.60 7.08
N SER A 81 -2.49 -22.57 6.40
CA SER A 81 -2.40 -23.96 6.86
C SER A 81 -1.20 -24.23 7.76
N LEU A 82 -0.07 -23.57 7.51
CA LEU A 82 1.19 -23.77 8.23
C LEU A 82 1.22 -23.05 9.57
N GLY A 83 0.35 -22.05 9.78
CA GLY A 83 0.25 -21.33 11.05
C GLY A 83 1.40 -20.37 11.33
N ASP A 84 2.32 -20.17 10.38
CA ASP A 84 3.38 -19.17 10.49
C ASP A 84 2.81 -17.79 10.17
N VAL A 85 2.78 -16.92 11.17
CA VAL A 85 2.11 -15.61 11.08
C VAL A 85 3.14 -14.54 10.77
N VAL A 86 3.10 -14.05 9.53
CA VAL A 86 3.98 -12.95 9.09
C VAL A 86 3.54 -11.59 9.66
N ASP A 87 4.52 -10.74 9.99
CA ASP A 87 4.25 -9.38 10.47
C ASP A 87 3.77 -8.45 9.34
N CYS A 88 4.05 -8.77 8.08
CA CYS A 88 3.42 -8.16 6.91
C CYS A 88 3.56 -9.06 5.68
N LEU A 89 2.49 -9.17 4.90
CA LEU A 89 2.53 -9.75 3.55
C LEU A 89 2.37 -8.63 2.53
N VAL A 90 3.28 -8.57 1.56
CA VAL A 90 3.18 -7.69 0.40
C VAL A 90 2.90 -8.54 -0.83
N ILE A 91 1.86 -8.21 -1.59
CA ILE A 91 1.58 -8.79 -2.91
C ILE A 91 1.75 -7.69 -3.96
N ASP A 92 2.89 -7.70 -4.63
CA ASP A 92 3.27 -6.69 -5.63
C ASP A 92 2.87 -7.14 -7.04
N GLY A 93 1.94 -6.40 -7.62
CA GLY A 93 1.46 -6.60 -8.99
C GLY A 93 0.38 -7.68 -9.11
N LEU A 94 -0.70 -7.59 -8.32
CA LEU A 94 -1.78 -8.59 -8.31
C LEU A 94 -2.38 -8.86 -9.70
N GLN A 95 -2.43 -7.85 -10.57
CA GLN A 95 -2.92 -7.98 -11.94
C GLN A 95 -2.16 -9.01 -12.76
N ALA A 96 -0.87 -9.26 -12.45
CA ALA A 96 -0.04 -10.23 -13.17
C ALA A 96 -0.51 -11.67 -12.97
N TYR A 97 -1.32 -11.91 -11.94
CA TYR A 97 -1.92 -13.20 -11.60
C TYR A 97 -3.40 -13.29 -12.01
N CYS A 98 -3.96 -12.23 -12.57
CA CYS A 98 -5.34 -12.22 -13.04
C CYS A 98 -5.46 -12.84 -14.43
N ASP A 99 -6.53 -13.60 -14.65
CA ASP A 99 -6.92 -14.00 -15.99
C ASP A 99 -7.49 -12.78 -16.73
N LYS A 100 -6.84 -12.38 -17.83
CA LYS A 100 -7.23 -11.23 -18.66
C LYS A 100 -8.66 -11.36 -19.22
N HIS A 101 -9.18 -12.58 -19.32
CA HIS A 101 -10.51 -12.85 -19.85
C HIS A 101 -11.60 -12.88 -18.77
N GLN A 102 -11.24 -12.82 -17.49
CA GLN A 102 -12.19 -12.99 -16.39
C GLN A 102 -12.10 -11.85 -15.37
N ARG A 103 -13.05 -10.91 -15.42
CA ARG A 103 -13.17 -9.83 -14.42
C ARG A 103 -13.31 -10.37 -12.98
N ALA A 104 -13.96 -11.52 -12.81
CA ALA A 104 -14.08 -12.22 -11.53
C ALA A 104 -12.73 -12.70 -10.98
N SER A 105 -11.70 -12.84 -11.81
CA SER A 105 -10.36 -13.26 -11.36
C SER A 105 -9.75 -12.28 -10.38
N PHE A 106 -9.91 -10.97 -10.61
CA PHE A 106 -9.36 -9.95 -9.71
C PHE A 106 -10.11 -9.93 -8.37
N ALA A 107 -11.44 -9.94 -8.41
CA ALA A 107 -12.27 -9.99 -7.21
C ALA A 107 -11.97 -11.22 -6.36
N GLY A 108 -11.80 -12.39 -6.98
CA GLY A 108 -11.45 -13.62 -6.27
C GLY A 108 -10.09 -13.54 -5.58
N LEU A 109 -9.07 -12.98 -6.23
CA LEU A 109 -7.75 -12.80 -5.63
C LEU A 109 -7.76 -11.76 -4.50
N LEU A 110 -8.52 -10.66 -4.64
CA LEU A 110 -8.71 -9.70 -3.54
C LEU A 110 -9.43 -10.33 -2.36
N ALA A 111 -10.46 -11.15 -2.59
CA ALA A 111 -11.16 -11.86 -1.53
C ALA A 111 -10.21 -12.78 -0.76
N THR A 112 -9.34 -13.52 -1.45
CA THR A 112 -8.32 -14.37 -0.80
C THR A 112 -7.31 -13.54 -0.02
N ALA A 113 -6.86 -12.40 -0.56
CA ALA A 113 -5.92 -11.53 0.12
C ALA A 113 -6.54 -10.88 1.37
N ASP A 114 -7.82 -10.52 1.33
CA ASP A 114 -8.53 -9.94 2.47
C ASP A 114 -8.82 -10.99 3.56
N ASP A 115 -9.27 -12.19 3.19
CA ASP A 115 -9.44 -13.31 4.13
C ASP A 115 -8.13 -13.60 4.89
N LEU A 116 -7.02 -13.65 4.16
CA LEU A 116 -5.69 -13.81 4.75
C LEU A 116 -5.30 -12.61 5.62
N ALA A 117 -5.67 -11.39 5.24
CA ALA A 117 -5.42 -10.19 6.05
C ALA A 117 -6.13 -10.28 7.40
N ASN A 118 -7.38 -10.74 7.42
CA ASN A 118 -8.15 -10.95 8.65
C ASN A 118 -7.53 -12.09 9.47
N TRP A 119 -7.22 -13.22 8.85
CA TRP A 119 -6.61 -14.37 9.53
C TRP A 119 -5.26 -14.04 10.18
N ILE A 120 -4.40 -13.29 9.48
CA ILE A 120 -3.12 -12.81 9.99
C ILE A 120 -3.38 -11.81 11.12
N GLY A 121 -4.29 -10.84 10.92
CA GLY A 121 -4.64 -9.83 11.92
C GLY A 121 -5.06 -10.43 13.25
N ASP A 122 -5.90 -11.47 13.22
CA ASP A 122 -6.41 -12.16 14.42
C ASP A 122 -5.33 -12.95 15.17
N ARG A 123 -4.25 -13.37 14.49
CA ARG A 123 -3.24 -14.29 15.04
C ARG A 123 -1.90 -13.63 15.33
N ARG A 124 -1.75 -12.35 14.97
CA ARG A 124 -0.53 -11.61 15.26
C ARG A 124 -0.32 -11.47 16.77
N PRO A 125 0.88 -11.79 17.29
CA PRO A 125 1.18 -11.58 18.70
C PRO A 125 1.08 -10.09 19.06
N ALA A 126 0.23 -9.77 20.04
CA ALA A 126 0.16 -8.43 20.62
C ALA A 126 1.55 -8.04 21.15
N GLY A 127 2.21 -7.08 20.51
CA GLY A 127 3.54 -6.59 20.89
C GLY A 127 4.66 -6.78 19.86
N ARG A 128 4.45 -7.52 18.76
CA ARG A 128 5.43 -7.57 17.63
C ARG A 128 5.26 -6.46 16.60
N CYS A 129 4.08 -5.84 16.57
CA CYS A 129 3.81 -4.70 15.70
C CYS A 129 3.45 -3.47 16.54
N PRO A 130 4.02 -2.28 16.23
CA PRO A 130 3.67 -1.04 16.93
C PRO A 130 2.20 -0.65 16.73
N VAL A 131 1.69 0.24 17.59
CA VAL A 131 0.29 0.74 17.60
C VAL A 131 -0.14 1.35 16.25
N VAL A 132 0.82 1.80 15.44
CA VAL A 132 0.62 2.23 14.05
C VAL A 132 1.24 1.18 13.13
N SER A 133 0.72 -0.04 13.16
CA SER A 133 1.19 -1.11 12.28
C SER A 133 0.62 -0.90 10.88
N PRO A 134 1.43 -0.98 9.81
CA PRO A 134 0.86 -1.09 8.49
C PRO A 134 -0.04 -2.33 8.41
N PRO A 135 -1.06 -2.27 7.55
CA PRO A 135 -2.06 -3.32 7.45
C PRO A 135 -1.42 -4.68 7.18
N PRO A 136 -2.06 -5.77 7.64
CA PRO A 136 -1.43 -7.08 7.65
C PRO A 136 -1.05 -7.60 6.27
N VAL A 137 -1.84 -7.23 5.27
CA VAL A 137 -1.60 -7.48 3.87
C VAL A 137 -1.67 -6.15 3.12
N ILE A 138 -0.64 -5.88 2.32
CA ILE A 138 -0.55 -4.77 1.37
C ILE A 138 -0.54 -5.37 -0.03
N VAL A 139 -1.41 -4.87 -0.90
CA VAL A 139 -1.54 -5.34 -2.28
C VAL A 139 -1.30 -4.17 -3.21
N SER A 140 -0.51 -4.33 -4.28
CA SER A 140 -0.50 -3.39 -5.40
C SER A 140 -1.18 -3.98 -6.63
N CYS A 141 -1.77 -3.11 -7.43
CA CYS A 141 -2.35 -3.44 -8.72
C CYS A 141 -2.08 -2.29 -9.70
N SER A 142 -1.37 -2.57 -10.80
CA SER A 142 -1.21 -1.62 -11.90
C SER A 142 -2.13 -1.96 -13.06
N LEU A 143 -3.05 -1.08 -13.37
CA LEU A 143 -3.96 -1.21 -14.50
C LEU A 143 -4.22 0.16 -15.15
N PRO A 144 -4.64 0.20 -16.43
CA PRO A 144 -5.00 1.44 -17.09
C PRO A 144 -6.07 2.21 -16.31
N GLU A 145 -5.95 3.55 -16.27
CA GLU A 145 -6.85 4.42 -15.50
C GLU A 145 -8.33 4.25 -15.88
N SER A 146 -8.61 3.91 -17.14
CA SER A 146 -9.97 3.59 -17.62
C SER A 146 -10.64 2.43 -16.88
N GLN A 147 -9.88 1.54 -16.25
CA GLN A 147 -10.39 0.41 -15.48
C GLN A 147 -10.55 0.73 -13.99
N HIS A 148 -9.99 1.85 -13.51
CA HIS A 148 -10.01 2.21 -12.09
C HIS A 148 -11.42 2.32 -11.49
N PRO A 149 -12.42 2.93 -12.15
CA PRO A 149 -13.77 3.03 -11.58
C PRO A 149 -14.38 1.67 -11.24
N ALA A 150 -14.27 0.68 -12.13
CA ALA A 150 -14.79 -0.66 -11.90
C ALA A 150 -14.03 -1.37 -10.76
N LEU A 151 -12.71 -1.18 -10.70
CA LEU A 151 -11.87 -1.75 -9.65
C LEU A 151 -12.14 -1.11 -8.29
N ARG A 152 -12.41 0.20 -8.23
CA ARG A 152 -12.83 0.88 -6.99
C ARG A 152 -14.08 0.24 -6.41
N THR A 153 -15.08 -0.04 -7.26
CA THR A 153 -16.31 -0.71 -6.82
C THR A 153 -16.03 -2.10 -6.24
N VAL A 154 -15.14 -2.87 -6.86
CA VAL A 154 -14.74 -4.19 -6.35
C VAL A 154 -13.90 -4.08 -5.08
N ALA A 155 -12.92 -3.18 -5.05
CA ALA A 155 -12.02 -2.95 -3.92
C ALA A 155 -12.78 -2.52 -2.67
N ALA A 156 -13.81 -1.66 -2.82
CA ALA A 156 -14.65 -1.19 -1.73
C ALA A 156 -15.44 -2.32 -1.04
N ILE A 157 -15.51 -3.52 -1.62
CA ILE A 157 -16.10 -4.71 -0.97
C ILE A 157 -15.12 -5.30 0.07
N TYR A 158 -13.81 -5.20 -0.18
CA TYR A 158 -12.77 -5.93 0.56
C TYR A 158 -11.84 -5.02 1.37
N THR A 159 -11.84 -3.71 1.15
CA THR A 159 -10.98 -2.79 1.89
C THR A 159 -11.50 -1.36 1.93
N ASP A 160 -11.42 -0.75 3.10
CA ASP A 160 -11.61 0.69 3.32
C ASP A 160 -10.31 1.50 3.15
N HIS A 161 -9.21 0.83 2.79
CA HIS A 161 -7.86 1.40 2.67
C HIS A 161 -7.38 1.33 1.23
N LEU A 162 -8.11 1.99 0.33
CA LEU A 162 -7.69 2.16 -1.06
C LEU A 162 -6.82 3.42 -1.18
N ILE A 163 -5.61 3.24 -1.72
CA ILE A 163 -4.70 4.31 -2.10
C ILE A 163 -4.54 4.25 -3.62
N GLU A 164 -4.70 5.38 -4.31
CA GLU A 164 -4.55 5.47 -5.75
C GLU A 164 -3.42 6.43 -6.09
N LEU A 165 -2.52 6.01 -6.98
CA LEU A 165 -1.41 6.83 -7.49
C LEU A 165 -1.74 7.34 -8.89
N LYS A 166 -2.09 8.63 -8.99
CA LYS A 166 -2.47 9.29 -10.24
C LYS A 166 -1.40 10.29 -10.67
N ARG A 167 -0.93 10.19 -11.91
CA ARG A 167 0.01 11.17 -12.46
C ARG A 167 -0.74 12.38 -12.97
N ILE A 168 -0.25 13.59 -12.69
CA ILE A 168 -0.97 14.83 -13.05
C ILE A 168 -0.19 15.67 -14.05
N HIS A 169 1.08 15.99 -13.77
CA HIS A 169 1.97 16.68 -14.70
C HIS A 169 3.38 16.84 -14.09
N ASN A 170 4.43 17.01 -14.91
CA ASN A 170 5.79 17.37 -14.48
C ASN A 170 6.29 16.59 -13.25
N ASP A 171 6.24 15.27 -13.35
CA ASP A 171 6.72 14.33 -12.32
C ASP A 171 6.05 14.45 -10.94
N ASN A 172 4.90 15.13 -10.88
CA ASN A 172 4.01 15.09 -9.73
C ASN A 172 3.01 13.93 -9.85
N VAL A 173 2.97 13.13 -8.79
CA VAL A 173 2.01 12.06 -8.58
C VAL A 173 1.10 12.44 -7.43
N GLU A 174 -0.18 12.60 -7.69
CA GLU A 174 -1.19 12.74 -6.66
C GLU A 174 -1.55 11.38 -6.07
N ILE A 175 -1.63 11.35 -4.75
CA ILE A 175 -2.07 10.22 -3.95
C ILE A 175 -3.49 10.50 -3.50
N HIS A 176 -4.41 9.64 -3.92
CA HIS A 176 -5.80 9.70 -3.52
C HIS A 176 -6.07 8.59 -2.51
N ARG A 177 -6.74 8.90 -1.42
CA ARG A 177 -7.23 7.89 -0.46
C ARG A 177 -8.74 7.79 -0.61
N ASN A 178 -9.24 6.60 -0.97
CA ASN A 178 -10.66 6.34 -1.22
C ASN A 178 -11.28 7.39 -2.19
N GLY A 179 -10.56 7.71 -3.26
CA GLY A 179 -10.98 8.69 -4.28
C GLY A 179 -10.84 10.17 -3.89
N LYS A 180 -10.33 10.49 -2.69
CA LYS A 180 -10.09 11.88 -2.25
C LYS A 180 -8.60 12.22 -2.30
N PRO A 181 -8.19 13.38 -2.85
CA PRO A 181 -6.81 13.83 -2.79
C PRO A 181 -6.32 13.87 -1.34
N CYS A 182 -5.19 13.20 -1.07
CA CYS A 182 -4.60 13.10 0.26
C CYS A 182 -3.25 13.81 0.33
N CYS A 183 -2.39 13.56 -0.65
CA CYS A 183 -1.10 14.22 -0.77
C CYS A 183 -0.59 14.15 -2.21
N SER A 184 0.48 14.87 -2.52
CA SER A 184 1.22 14.71 -3.77
C SER A 184 2.69 14.40 -3.49
N ILE A 185 3.29 13.63 -4.38
CA ILE A 185 4.72 13.32 -4.41
C ILE A 185 5.33 13.92 -5.67
N THR A 186 6.40 14.68 -5.51
CA THR A 186 7.27 15.05 -6.62
C THR A 186 8.41 14.04 -6.75
N VAL A 187 8.54 13.47 -7.94
CA VAL A 187 9.64 12.59 -8.33
C VAL A 187 10.61 13.39 -9.19
N ASP A 188 11.90 13.41 -8.87
CA ASP A 188 12.89 14.09 -9.73
C ASP A 188 13.28 13.20 -10.93
N SER A 189 13.91 13.81 -11.94
CA SER A 189 14.63 13.20 -13.06
C SER A 189 15.56 12.04 -12.68
N ASP A 190 16.17 12.12 -11.48
CA ASP A 190 16.98 11.04 -10.87
C ASP A 190 16.16 9.93 -10.20
N LYS A 191 14.83 9.92 -10.42
CA LYS A 191 13.86 9.02 -9.79
C LYS A 191 13.97 9.04 -8.26
N ARG A 192 13.99 10.19 -7.61
CA ARG A 192 13.96 10.28 -6.13
C ARG A 192 12.67 10.92 -5.64
N ILE A 193 12.15 10.47 -4.50
CA ILE A 193 10.97 11.04 -3.85
C ILE A 193 11.44 12.24 -3.01
N PHE A 194 11.04 13.46 -3.39
CA PHE A 194 11.59 14.71 -2.84
C PHE A 194 10.68 15.50 -1.91
N GLN A 195 9.37 15.36 -2.04
CA GLN A 195 8.46 16.11 -1.19
C GLN A 195 7.10 15.42 -1.11
N ILE A 196 6.54 15.32 0.09
CA ILE A 196 5.14 14.94 0.32
C ILE A 196 4.39 16.21 0.69
N GLN A 197 3.55 16.74 -0.19
CA GLN A 197 2.66 17.85 0.13
C GLN A 197 1.31 17.27 0.55
N GLN A 198 0.88 17.51 1.79
CA GLN A 198 -0.44 17.08 2.24
C GLN A 198 -1.53 17.99 1.66
N ALA A 199 -2.65 17.41 1.23
CA ALA A 199 -3.80 18.18 0.83
C ALA A 199 -4.30 19.01 2.04
N PRO A 200 -4.66 20.29 1.87
CA PRO A 200 -5.17 21.10 2.96
C PRO A 200 -6.44 20.44 3.53
N THR A 201 -6.39 20.04 4.79
CA THR A 201 -7.58 19.59 5.52
C THR A 201 -8.55 20.76 5.61
N THR A 202 -9.68 20.68 4.90
CA THR A 202 -10.83 21.56 5.11
C THR A 202 -11.50 21.22 6.43
N THR A 203 -10.87 21.63 7.53
CA THR A 203 -11.56 21.91 8.79
C THR A 203 -11.67 23.42 8.91
N ALA A 204 -12.61 23.98 8.14
CA ALA A 204 -13.13 25.31 8.40
C ALA A 204 -13.97 25.23 9.68
N HIS A 205 -13.39 25.58 10.82
CA HIS A 205 -14.18 26.17 11.91
C HIS A 205 -13.94 27.68 11.89
N GLN A 206 -14.70 28.35 11.02
CA GLN A 206 -15.22 29.67 11.34
C GLN A 206 -16.13 29.50 12.57
N PHE A 207 -15.59 29.80 13.74
CA PHE A 207 -16.37 30.34 14.85
C PHE A 207 -15.79 31.71 15.17
N SER A 208 -16.07 32.66 14.30
CA SER A 208 -16.12 34.06 14.68
C SER A 208 -17.48 34.31 15.33
N HIS A 209 -17.53 34.27 16.66
CA HIS A 209 -18.55 35.00 17.41
C HIS A 209 -17.86 36.08 18.25
N PRO A 210 -18.38 37.33 18.22
CA PRO A 210 -17.83 38.43 18.98
C PRO A 210 -18.09 38.20 20.47
N ILE A 211 -17.06 38.47 21.28
CA ILE A 211 -17.21 38.61 22.73
C ILE A 211 -18.10 39.82 22.97
N ASN A 212 -19.36 39.57 23.30
CA ASN A 212 -20.20 40.57 23.97
C ASN A 212 -19.72 40.66 25.41
N ASP A 213 -19.18 41.82 25.75
CA ASP A 213 -18.86 42.26 27.11
C ASP A 213 -20.12 42.89 27.70
N PRO A 214 -20.77 42.34 28.75
CA PRO A 214 -21.69 43.08 29.57
C PRO A 214 -20.97 43.52 30.84
N SER A 215 -20.73 44.83 30.90
CA SER A 215 -20.42 45.61 32.09
C SER A 215 -21.05 45.08 33.39
N THR A 216 -20.18 44.83 34.38
CA THR A 216 -20.54 44.91 35.81
C THR A 216 -19.41 45.60 36.58
N ASN A 217 -19.44 46.94 36.58
CA ASN A 217 -19.49 47.81 37.78
C ASN A 217 -19.20 49.27 37.38
#